data_AF-A0A932Y4Z1-F1
#
_entry.id   AF-A0A932Y4Z1-F1
#
_cell.length_a   1.000
_cell.length_b   1.000
_cell.length_c   1.000
_cell.angle_alpha   90.00
_cell.angle_beta   90.00
_cell.angle_gamma   90.00
#
_symmetry.space_group_name_H-M   'P 1'
#
loop_
_entity.id
_entity.type
_entity.pdbx_description
1 polymer ?
#
loop_
_entity_poly.entity_id
_entity_poly.type
_entity_poly.pdbx_seq_one_letter_code
_entity_poly.pdbx_strand_id
1 'polypeptide(L)'
;MLKKRPLLFLGICVGIYFLSFQAMSLPLAEKETAHRLSYHFNQLYDQAKNQRWKQSGLNLGIGALTGAGAVATYYSGNEKTKQVGVPALGILSGIFTFYGGYLFFSPSPYESWLSNYRNLSEIRDPTQRKVKVHLAEQELKSLALRKRTERLLAASSYTASGLGILGWYTTQNQRDSQSFLLYQSVVMTMAGLFQLFQKNDVETQYRSYEEWKKNHRTIVHSNAPSISLTPEGLTATLFF
;
A
#
# COMPACT_ATOMS: atom_id res chain seq x y z
N MET A 1 68.56 -16.29 -14.77
CA MET A 1 67.66 -17.10 -13.89
C MET A 1 66.38 -16.30 -13.59
N LEU A 2 65.34 -16.49 -14.40
CA LEU A 2 64.02 -15.84 -14.29
C LEU A 2 62.99 -16.92 -13.90
N LYS A 3 62.69 -17.11 -12.62
CA LYS A 3 61.80 -18.19 -12.16
C LYS A 3 60.72 -17.79 -11.14
N LYS A 4 60.42 -16.50 -10.96
CA LYS A 4 59.44 -16.00 -9.96
C LYS A 4 58.26 -15.19 -10.51
N ARG A 5 57.88 -15.33 -11.79
CA ARG A 5 56.73 -14.62 -12.37
C ARG A 5 55.37 -15.37 -12.48
N PRO A 6 55.21 -16.68 -12.20
CA PRO A 6 53.93 -17.35 -12.45
C PRO A 6 52.83 -16.97 -11.44
N LEU A 7 53.19 -16.63 -10.19
CA LEU A 7 52.23 -16.27 -9.14
C LEU A 7 51.52 -14.94 -9.40
N LEU A 8 52.21 -13.98 -10.02
CA LEU A 8 51.66 -12.66 -10.32
C LEU A 8 50.63 -12.72 -11.45
N PHE A 9 50.87 -13.56 -12.46
CA PHE A 9 49.92 -13.82 -13.54
C PHE A 9 48.66 -14.53 -13.04
N LEU A 10 48.81 -15.50 -12.15
CA LEU A 10 47.67 -16.23 -11.59
C LEU A 10 46.78 -15.33 -10.72
N GLY A 11 47.38 -14.46 -9.91
CA GLY A 11 46.65 -13.46 -9.12
C GLY A 11 45.88 -12.44 -9.97
N ILE A 12 46.46 -11.99 -11.08
CA ILE A 12 45.79 -11.09 -12.03
C ILE A 12 44.62 -11.80 -12.73
N CYS A 13 44.82 -13.04 -13.19
CA CYS A 13 43.75 -13.82 -13.82
C CYS A 13 42.59 -14.10 -12.86
N VAL A 14 42.87 -14.47 -11.60
CA VAL A 14 41.84 -14.67 -10.57
C VAL A 14 41.13 -13.36 -10.25
N GLY A 15 41.86 -12.24 -10.12
CA GLY A 15 41.27 -10.92 -9.89
C GLY A 15 40.35 -10.47 -11.04
N ILE A 16 40.76 -10.70 -12.29
CA ILE A 16 39.91 -10.40 -13.47
C ILE A 16 38.68 -11.31 -13.49
N TYR A 17 38.82 -12.61 -13.21
CA TYR A 17 37.69 -13.54 -13.15
C TYR A 17 36.68 -13.11 -12.07
N PHE A 18 37.18 -12.66 -10.92
CA PHE A 18 36.36 -12.21 -9.80
C PHE A 18 35.64 -10.89 -10.08
N LEU A 19 36.34 -9.92 -10.70
CA LEU A 19 35.73 -8.67 -11.20
C LEU A 19 34.67 -8.95 -12.27
N SER A 20 34.93 -9.90 -13.17
CA SER A 20 34.00 -10.32 -14.21
C SER A 20 32.75 -10.98 -13.61
N PHE A 21 32.93 -11.82 -12.58
CA PHE A 21 31.84 -12.54 -11.92
C PHE A 21 30.97 -11.59 -11.07
N GLN A 22 31.57 -10.65 -10.34
CA GLN A 22 30.84 -9.59 -9.64
C GLN A 22 30.09 -8.66 -10.62
N ALA A 23 30.69 -8.33 -11.76
CA ALA A 23 30.03 -7.54 -12.79
C ALA A 23 28.83 -8.27 -13.44
N MET A 24 28.82 -9.61 -13.43
CA MET A 24 27.76 -10.43 -14.01
C MET A 24 26.60 -10.72 -13.04
N SER A 25 26.85 -10.76 -11.73
CA SER A 25 25.81 -11.04 -10.70
C SER A 25 24.97 -9.82 -10.33
N LEU A 26 25.55 -8.61 -10.36
CA LEU A 26 24.87 -7.34 -10.11
C LEU A 26 23.67 -7.07 -11.06
N PRO A 27 23.79 -7.21 -12.39
CA PRO A 27 22.67 -6.96 -13.31
C PRO A 27 21.55 -8.02 -13.21
N LEU A 28 21.83 -9.23 -12.71
CA LEU A 28 20.81 -10.26 -12.46
C LEU A 28 19.97 -9.92 -11.23
N ALA A 29 20.62 -9.59 -10.11
CA ALA A 29 19.93 -9.17 -8.88
C ALA A 29 19.07 -7.91 -9.09
N GLU A 30 19.54 -6.97 -9.91
CA GLU A 30 18.78 -5.77 -10.28
C GLU A 30 17.57 -6.06 -11.18
N LYS A 31 17.68 -7.03 -12.10
CA LYS A 31 16.54 -7.50 -12.91
C LYS A 31 15.47 -8.16 -12.04
N GLU A 32 15.88 -9.02 -11.12
CA GLU A 32 14.95 -9.70 -10.20
C GLU A 32 14.23 -8.69 -9.29
N THR A 33 14.97 -7.71 -8.74
CA THR A 33 14.42 -6.61 -7.94
C THR A 33 13.37 -5.82 -8.72
N ALA A 34 13.69 -5.44 -9.96
CA ALA A 34 12.76 -4.70 -10.83
C ALA A 34 11.50 -5.51 -11.16
N HIS A 35 11.64 -6.82 -11.42
CA HIS A 35 10.51 -7.69 -11.72
C HIS A 35 9.56 -7.84 -10.52
N ARG A 36 10.11 -8.02 -9.30
CA ARG A 36 9.31 -8.07 -8.07
C ARG A 36 8.60 -6.77 -7.77
N LEU A 37 9.28 -5.63 -7.89
CA LEU A 37 8.63 -4.32 -7.75
C LEU A 37 7.47 -4.19 -8.74
N SER A 38 7.68 -4.55 -10.00
CA SER A 38 6.60 -4.53 -11.01
C SER A 38 5.43 -5.42 -10.63
N TYR A 39 5.67 -6.61 -10.03
CA TYR A 39 4.61 -7.49 -9.56
C TYR A 39 3.78 -6.83 -8.43
N HIS A 40 4.43 -6.32 -7.39
CA HIS A 40 3.75 -5.65 -6.28
C HIS A 40 2.96 -4.42 -6.77
N PHE A 41 3.52 -3.64 -7.68
CA PHE A 41 2.82 -2.48 -8.26
C PHE A 41 1.61 -2.87 -9.11
N ASN A 42 1.68 -3.96 -9.90
CA ASN A 42 0.52 -4.45 -10.64
C ASN A 42 -0.60 -4.90 -9.69
N GLN A 43 -0.26 -5.58 -8.60
CA GLN A 43 -1.25 -5.96 -7.59
C GLN A 43 -1.91 -4.73 -6.94
N LEU A 44 -1.11 -3.73 -6.58
CA LEU A 44 -1.62 -2.48 -6.02
C LEU A 44 -2.51 -1.71 -6.99
N TYR A 45 -2.20 -1.76 -8.29
CA TYR A 45 -3.02 -1.15 -9.33
C TYR A 45 -4.39 -1.83 -9.43
N ASP A 46 -4.40 -3.16 -9.53
CA ASP A 46 -5.65 -3.93 -9.64
C ASP A 46 -6.51 -3.79 -8.37
N GLN A 47 -5.88 -3.74 -7.20
CA GLN A 47 -6.55 -3.49 -5.93
C GLN A 47 -7.14 -2.07 -5.85
N ALA A 48 -6.36 -1.04 -6.20
CA ALA A 48 -6.83 0.35 -6.21
C ALA A 48 -8.01 0.53 -7.16
N LYS A 49 -7.92 -0.07 -8.36
CA LYS A 49 -9.01 -0.10 -9.33
C LYS A 49 -10.23 -0.82 -8.74
N ASN A 50 -10.08 -2.05 -8.25
CA ASN A 50 -11.19 -2.78 -7.66
C ASN A 50 -11.84 -2.04 -6.48
N GLN A 51 -11.05 -1.41 -5.63
CA GLN A 51 -11.55 -0.61 -4.51
C GLN A 51 -12.34 0.60 -4.99
N ARG A 52 -11.83 1.32 -5.99
CA ARG A 52 -12.54 2.44 -6.61
C ARG A 52 -13.88 2.01 -7.18
N TRP A 53 -13.93 0.89 -7.90
CA TRP A 53 -15.17 0.37 -8.48
C TRP A 53 -16.17 -0.05 -7.39
N LYS A 54 -15.70 -0.74 -6.35
CA LYS A 54 -16.52 -1.12 -5.20
C LYS A 54 -17.08 0.12 -4.49
N GLN A 55 -16.23 1.09 -4.17
CA GLN A 55 -16.64 2.32 -3.48
C GLN A 55 -17.58 3.17 -4.34
N SER A 56 -17.33 3.26 -5.64
CA SER A 56 -18.21 3.96 -6.59
C SER A 56 -19.58 3.29 -6.61
N GLY A 57 -19.62 1.96 -6.75
CA GLY A 57 -20.87 1.20 -6.72
C GLY A 57 -21.62 1.32 -5.39
N LEU A 58 -20.91 1.30 -4.26
CA LEU A 58 -21.49 1.50 -2.93
C LEU A 58 -22.10 2.89 -2.79
N ASN A 59 -21.38 3.94 -3.18
CA ASN A 59 -21.86 5.32 -3.10
C ASN A 59 -23.04 5.56 -4.05
N LEU A 60 -23.00 5.02 -5.27
CA LEU A 60 -24.14 5.07 -6.19
C LEU A 60 -25.35 4.32 -5.62
N GLY A 61 -25.13 3.16 -5.01
CA GLY A 61 -26.19 2.39 -4.34
C GLY A 61 -26.80 3.13 -3.16
N ILE A 62 -25.98 3.73 -2.28
CA ILE A 62 -26.44 4.56 -1.16
C ILE A 62 -27.20 5.78 -1.69
N GLY A 63 -26.69 6.42 -2.75
CA GLY A 63 -27.37 7.52 -3.44
C GLY A 63 -28.76 7.12 -3.93
N ALA A 64 -28.86 6.00 -4.64
CA ALA A 64 -30.15 5.47 -5.11
C ALA A 64 -31.12 5.15 -3.96
N LEU A 65 -30.64 4.53 -2.88
CA LEU A 65 -31.46 4.20 -1.70
C LEU A 65 -31.95 5.45 -0.97
N THR A 66 -31.09 6.44 -0.78
CA THR A 66 -31.46 7.72 -0.15
C THR A 66 -32.44 8.51 -1.04
N GLY A 67 -32.26 8.48 -2.36
CA GLY A 67 -33.20 9.06 -3.31
C GLY A 67 -34.57 8.38 -3.27
N ALA A 68 -34.61 7.05 -3.24
CA ALA A 68 -35.86 6.30 -3.05
C ALA A 68 -36.52 6.62 -1.69
N GLY A 69 -35.71 6.80 -0.63
CA GLY A 69 -36.18 7.26 0.67
C GLY A 69 -36.80 8.65 0.63
N ALA A 70 -36.25 9.57 -0.16
CA ALA A 70 -36.84 10.90 -0.37
C ALA A 70 -38.22 10.80 -1.04
N VAL A 71 -38.36 9.93 -2.06
CA VAL A 71 -39.64 9.67 -2.73
C VAL A 71 -40.64 9.05 -1.76
N ALA A 72 -40.24 8.04 -0.97
CA ALA A 72 -41.09 7.43 0.04
C ALA A 72 -41.55 8.44 1.11
N THR A 73 -40.64 9.34 1.52
CA THR A 73 -40.94 10.40 2.49
C THR A 73 -41.92 11.43 1.94
N TYR A 74 -41.82 11.75 0.65
CA TYR A 74 -42.76 12.63 -0.05
C TYR A 74 -44.19 12.10 -0.02
N TYR A 75 -44.37 10.78 -0.11
CA TYR A 75 -45.67 10.12 -0.01
C TYR A 75 -46.12 9.83 1.44
N SER A 76 -45.33 10.17 2.47
CA SER A 76 -45.74 9.92 3.86
C SER A 76 -46.93 10.80 4.26
N GLY A 77 -47.80 10.36 5.17
CA GLY A 77 -48.94 11.17 5.63
C GLY A 77 -48.56 12.36 6.54
N ASN A 78 -47.28 12.53 6.89
CA ASN A 78 -46.82 13.50 7.88
C ASN A 78 -46.14 14.71 7.22
N GLU A 79 -46.78 15.88 7.32
CA GLU A 79 -46.33 17.13 6.70
C GLU A 79 -44.96 17.59 7.19
N LYS A 80 -44.63 17.38 8.47
CA LYS A 80 -43.30 17.72 9.03
C LYS A 80 -42.21 16.83 8.44
N THR A 81 -42.50 15.53 8.28
CA THR A 81 -41.57 14.57 7.68
C THR A 81 -41.35 14.88 6.19
N LYS A 82 -42.38 15.32 5.47
CA LYS A 82 -42.24 15.79 4.07
C LYS A 82 -41.35 17.02 3.96
N GLN A 83 -41.64 18.07 4.74
CA GLN A 83 -40.94 19.35 4.63
C GLN A 83 -39.44 19.23 4.96
N VAL A 84 -39.07 18.40 5.94
CA VAL A 84 -37.66 18.27 6.37
C VAL A 84 -36.97 17.08 5.73
N GLY A 85 -37.65 15.93 5.63
CA GLY A 85 -37.05 14.68 5.19
C GLY A 85 -36.79 14.59 3.69
N VAL A 86 -37.70 15.14 2.85
CA VAL A 86 -37.51 15.15 1.39
C VAL A 86 -36.26 15.93 0.97
N PRO A 87 -36.05 17.20 1.39
CA PRO A 87 -34.83 17.93 1.01
C PRO A 87 -33.57 17.32 1.63
N ALA A 88 -33.62 16.86 2.89
CA ALA A 88 -32.47 16.23 3.53
C ALA A 88 -32.00 14.96 2.80
N LEU A 89 -32.93 14.05 2.50
CA LEU A 89 -32.62 12.82 1.77
C LEU A 89 -32.28 13.08 0.30
N GLY A 90 -32.92 14.07 -0.33
CA GLY A 90 -32.60 14.49 -1.69
C GLY A 90 -31.19 15.04 -1.84
N ILE A 91 -30.75 15.89 -0.90
CA ILE A 91 -29.37 16.41 -0.87
C ILE A 91 -28.37 15.27 -0.66
N LEU A 92 -28.62 14.39 0.30
CA LEU A 92 -27.75 13.23 0.56
C LEU A 92 -27.67 12.32 -0.68
N SER A 93 -28.79 12.04 -1.34
CA SER A 93 -28.85 11.30 -2.59
C SER A 93 -27.97 11.94 -3.67
N GLY A 94 -28.08 13.26 -3.84
CA GLY A 94 -27.26 14.02 -4.79
C GLY A 94 -25.77 13.90 -4.49
N ILE A 95 -25.36 14.09 -3.23
CA ILE A 95 -23.96 14.02 -2.80
C ILE A 95 -23.39 12.62 -3.06
N PHE A 96 -24.07 11.56 -2.61
CA PHE A 96 -23.58 10.19 -2.77
C PHE A 96 -23.55 9.75 -4.24
N THR A 97 -24.56 10.11 -5.01
CA THR A 97 -24.62 9.78 -6.44
C THR A 97 -23.53 10.52 -7.22
N PHE A 98 -23.35 11.81 -6.96
CA PHE A 98 -22.31 12.61 -7.61
C PHE A 98 -20.91 12.13 -7.23
N TYR A 99 -20.67 11.89 -5.94
CA TYR A 99 -19.38 11.39 -5.45
C TYR A 99 -19.06 9.99 -5.98
N GLY A 100 -20.05 9.09 -5.99
CA GLY A 100 -19.93 7.76 -6.57
C GLY A 100 -19.65 7.79 -8.07
N GLY A 101 -20.34 8.65 -8.82
CA GLY A 101 -20.08 8.87 -10.24
C GLY A 101 -18.69 9.46 -10.49
N TYR A 102 -18.29 10.47 -9.70
CA TYR A 102 -16.96 11.07 -9.80
C TYR A 102 -15.85 10.03 -9.57
N LEU A 103 -15.95 9.19 -8.53
CA LEU A 103 -15.00 8.11 -8.28
C LEU A 103 -14.98 7.07 -9.40
N PHE A 104 -16.11 6.86 -10.10
CA PHE A 104 -16.17 5.92 -11.21
C PHE A 104 -15.38 6.40 -12.44
N PHE A 105 -15.35 7.71 -12.69
CA PHE A 105 -14.65 8.28 -13.84
C PHE A 105 -13.25 8.81 -13.53
N SER A 106 -12.98 9.18 -12.28
CA SER A 106 -11.69 9.76 -11.88
C SER A 106 -10.76 8.65 -11.39
N PRO A 107 -9.76 8.23 -12.19
CA PRO A 107 -8.74 7.30 -11.71
C PRO A 107 -8.02 7.95 -10.53
N SER A 108 -7.78 7.16 -9.49
CA SER A 108 -7.05 7.67 -8.34
C SER A 108 -5.64 8.14 -8.77
N PRO A 109 -5.03 9.11 -8.07
CA PRO A 109 -3.64 9.48 -8.30
C PRO A 109 -2.68 8.28 -8.31
N TYR A 110 -3.05 7.22 -7.58
CA TYR A 110 -2.36 5.94 -7.54
C TYR A 110 -2.45 5.20 -8.89
N GLU A 111 -3.64 5.10 -9.49
CA GLU A 111 -3.84 4.48 -10.81
C GLU A 111 -3.07 5.20 -11.92
N SER A 112 -3.06 6.53 -11.89
CA SER A 112 -2.34 7.38 -12.85
C SER A 112 -0.82 7.17 -12.79
N TRP A 113 -0.24 7.21 -11.58
CA TRP A 113 1.20 7.02 -11.39
C TRP A 113 1.64 5.59 -11.74
N LEU A 114 0.87 4.58 -11.31
CA LEU A 114 1.11 3.16 -11.62
C LEU A 114 1.05 2.88 -13.12
N SER A 115 0.09 3.48 -13.82
CA SER A 115 0.00 3.46 -15.28
C SER A 115 1.28 4.01 -15.93
N ASN A 116 1.76 5.16 -15.45
CA ASN A 116 2.99 5.77 -15.97
C ASN A 116 4.24 4.91 -15.66
N TYR A 117 4.30 4.29 -14.48
CA TYR A 117 5.37 3.37 -14.11
C TYR A 117 5.41 2.10 -14.99
N ARG A 118 4.23 1.58 -15.33
CA ARG A 118 4.05 0.42 -16.22
C ARG A 118 4.39 0.75 -17.67
N ASN A 119 4.08 1.98 -18.11
CA ASN A 119 4.39 2.47 -19.46
C ASN A 119 5.86 2.86 -19.66
N LEU A 120 6.63 3.01 -18.58
CA LEU A 120 8.09 3.02 -18.65
C LEU A 120 8.57 1.60 -19.01
N SER A 121 8.51 1.26 -20.30
CA SER A 121 8.96 0.01 -20.93
C SER A 121 10.30 -0.49 -20.37
N GLU A 122 10.56 -1.80 -20.46
CA GLU A 122 11.81 -2.46 -20.06
C GLU A 122 13.04 -1.65 -20.48
N ILE A 123 13.56 -0.87 -19.54
CA ILE A 123 14.72 -0.04 -19.83
C ILE A 123 15.91 -0.99 -19.98
N ARG A 124 16.42 -1.10 -21.21
CA ARG A 124 17.57 -1.95 -21.55
C ARG A 124 18.85 -1.46 -20.90
N ASP A 125 18.94 -0.15 -20.63
CA ASP A 125 20.10 0.48 -20.00
C ASP A 125 20.17 0.21 -18.48
N PRO A 126 21.26 -0.37 -17.95
CA PRO A 126 21.41 -0.69 -16.53
C PRO A 126 21.40 0.54 -15.61
N THR A 127 21.93 1.68 -16.05
CA THR A 127 21.96 2.93 -15.28
C THR A 127 20.55 3.48 -15.03
N GLN A 128 19.73 3.53 -16.08
CA GLN A 128 18.34 3.96 -15.96
C GLN A 128 17.47 2.96 -15.17
N ARG A 129 17.80 1.66 -15.20
CA ARG A 129 17.12 0.63 -14.38
C ARG A 129 17.32 0.87 -12.88
N LYS A 130 18.54 1.22 -12.45
CA LYS A 130 18.83 1.57 -11.05
C LYS A 130 18.00 2.74 -10.56
N VAL A 131 17.94 3.81 -11.35
CA VAL A 131 17.14 5.00 -11.04
C VAL A 131 15.65 4.64 -10.95
N LYS A 132 15.14 3.84 -11.90
CA LYS A 132 13.75 3.38 -11.88
C LYS A 132 13.43 2.56 -10.63
N VAL A 133 14.29 1.62 -10.25
CA VAL A 133 14.13 0.81 -9.02
C VAL A 133 14.13 1.72 -7.79
N HIS A 134 15.06 2.66 -7.70
CA HIS A 134 15.15 3.58 -6.56
C HIS A 134 13.90 4.45 -6.39
N LEU A 135 13.42 5.06 -7.48
CA LEU A 135 12.19 5.86 -7.47
C LEU A 135 10.98 5.02 -7.07
N ALA A 136 10.89 3.79 -7.57
CA ALA A 136 9.82 2.87 -7.24
C ALA A 136 9.82 2.48 -5.76
N GLU A 137 11.00 2.18 -5.18
CA GLU A 137 11.11 1.89 -3.75
C GLU A 137 10.71 3.08 -2.87
N GLN A 138 11.16 4.29 -3.23
CA GLN A 138 10.81 5.51 -2.51
C GLN A 138 9.30 5.72 -2.51
N GLU A 139 8.65 5.51 -3.64
CA GLU A 139 7.21 5.70 -3.74
C GLU A 139 6.41 4.58 -3.06
N LEU A 140 6.84 3.32 -3.15
CA LEU A 140 6.18 2.26 -2.38
C LEU A 140 6.23 2.55 -0.87
N LYS A 141 7.36 3.09 -0.39
CA LYS A 141 7.52 3.53 0.99
C LYS A 141 6.64 4.74 1.33
N SER A 142 6.61 5.76 0.47
CA SER A 142 5.79 6.96 0.68
C SER A 142 4.30 6.60 0.78
N LEU A 143 3.84 5.70 -0.10
CA LEU A 143 2.49 5.19 -0.16
C LEU A 143 2.12 4.39 1.09
N ALA A 144 3.01 3.49 1.53
CA ALA A 144 2.80 2.73 2.75
C ALA A 144 2.71 3.64 3.98
N LEU A 145 3.58 4.65 4.09
CA LEU A 145 3.55 5.62 5.18
C LEU A 145 2.26 6.45 5.16
N ARG A 146 1.86 6.98 4.00
CA ARG A 146 0.62 7.74 3.87
C ARG A 146 -0.59 6.90 4.27
N LYS A 147 -0.68 5.65 3.80
CA LYS A 147 -1.79 4.75 4.13
C LYS A 147 -1.83 4.37 5.61
N ARG A 148 -0.66 4.19 6.22
CA ARG A 148 -0.57 4.01 7.66
C ARG A 148 -1.09 5.23 8.42
N THR A 149 -0.71 6.44 8.00
CA THR A 149 -1.20 7.68 8.62
C THR A 149 -2.71 7.85 8.43
N GLU A 150 -3.22 7.64 7.21
CA GLU A 150 -4.67 7.69 6.91
C GLU A 150 -5.44 6.70 7.80
N ARG A 151 -4.93 5.47 7.96
CA ARG A 151 -5.52 4.44 8.82
C ARG A 151 -5.52 4.85 10.29
N LEU A 152 -4.40 5.37 10.81
CA LEU A 152 -4.28 5.82 12.20
C LEU A 152 -5.22 7.00 12.48
N LEU A 153 -5.33 7.95 11.54
CA LEU A 153 -6.23 9.11 11.66
C LEU A 153 -7.70 8.69 11.59
N ALA A 154 -8.06 7.81 10.66
CA ALA A 154 -9.43 7.29 10.56
C ALA A 154 -9.79 6.55 11.86
N ALA A 155 -8.94 5.63 12.29
CA ALA A 155 -9.14 4.86 13.50
C ALA A 155 -9.27 5.73 14.76
N SER A 156 -8.40 6.73 14.93
CA SER A 156 -8.47 7.65 16.06
C SER A 156 -9.73 8.49 16.03
N SER A 157 -10.16 8.92 14.84
CA SER A 157 -11.39 9.70 14.64
C SER A 157 -12.64 8.89 14.96
N TYR A 158 -12.74 7.64 14.51
CA TYR A 158 -13.86 6.74 14.85
C TYR A 158 -13.90 6.42 16.34
N THR A 159 -12.74 6.15 16.95
CA THR A 159 -12.63 5.87 18.39
C THR A 159 -13.00 7.10 19.22
N ALA A 160 -12.49 8.28 18.85
CA ALA A 160 -12.81 9.54 19.53
C ALA A 160 -14.29 9.90 19.38
N SER A 161 -14.88 9.68 18.21
CA SER A 161 -16.31 9.91 17.97
C SER A 161 -17.16 8.97 18.83
N GLY A 162 -16.82 7.69 18.90
CA GLY A 162 -17.49 6.72 19.76
C GLY A 162 -17.41 7.09 21.24
N LEU A 163 -16.21 7.45 21.73
CA LEU A 163 -16.03 7.92 23.12
C LEU A 163 -16.76 9.24 23.40
N GLY A 164 -16.81 10.15 22.42
CA GLY A 164 -17.55 11.41 22.52
C GLY A 164 -19.06 11.18 22.66
N ILE A 165 -19.63 10.26 21.86
CA ILE A 165 -21.04 9.87 21.98
C ILE A 165 -21.30 9.17 23.31
N LEU A 166 -20.38 8.34 23.81
CA LEU A 166 -20.48 7.74 25.16
C LEU A 166 -20.47 8.80 26.25
N GLY A 167 -19.55 9.77 26.19
CA GLY A 167 -19.50 10.88 27.13
C GLY A 167 -20.79 11.70 27.10
N TRP A 168 -21.28 12.04 25.91
CA TRP A 168 -22.54 12.76 25.77
C TRP A 168 -23.73 11.96 26.31
N TYR A 169 -23.79 10.66 26.02
CA TYR A 169 -24.78 9.73 26.57
C TYR A 169 -24.84 9.78 28.10
N THR A 170 -23.69 9.79 28.79
CA THR A 170 -23.65 9.86 30.26
C THR A 170 -24.18 11.17 30.84
N THR A 171 -24.31 12.22 30.03
CA THR A 171 -24.76 13.56 30.46
C THR A 171 -26.24 13.84 30.14
N GLN A 172 -26.90 13.03 29.32
CA GLN A 172 -28.30 13.23 28.93
C GLN A 172 -29.28 12.37 29.74
N ASN A 173 -30.27 13.04 30.34
CA ASN A 173 -31.25 12.44 31.26
C ASN A 173 -32.58 12.01 30.57
N GLN A 174 -32.57 11.73 29.26
CA GLN A 174 -33.78 11.36 28.48
C GLN A 174 -33.79 9.88 28.09
N ARG A 175 -34.82 9.13 28.50
CA ARG A 175 -34.89 7.65 28.42
C ARG A 175 -35.20 7.06 27.03
N ASP A 176 -35.87 7.78 26.15
CA ASP A 176 -36.53 7.12 24.99
C ASP A 176 -35.63 6.88 23.77
N SER A 177 -34.39 7.41 23.75
CA SER A 177 -33.42 7.22 22.64
C SER A 177 -32.05 6.69 23.09
N GLN A 178 -31.94 6.27 24.34
CA GLN A 178 -30.66 5.94 24.99
C GLN A 178 -29.99 4.68 24.43
N SER A 179 -30.76 3.63 24.10
CA SER A 179 -30.22 2.37 23.60
C SER A 179 -29.55 2.51 22.23
N PHE A 180 -30.09 3.37 21.36
CA PHE A 180 -29.56 3.61 20.02
C PHE A 180 -28.20 4.33 20.06
N LEU A 181 -28.07 5.36 20.90
CA LEU A 181 -26.82 6.13 21.05
C LEU A 181 -25.70 5.29 21.67
N LEU A 182 -26.02 4.46 22.66
CA LEU A 182 -25.06 3.53 23.26
C LEU A 182 -24.61 2.45 22.25
N TYR A 183 -25.52 1.92 21.45
CA TYR A 183 -25.16 0.97 20.40
C TYR A 183 -24.26 1.61 19.35
N GLN A 184 -24.63 2.80 18.85
CA GLN A 184 -23.85 3.52 17.85
C GLN A 184 -22.44 3.85 18.34
N SER A 185 -22.30 4.24 19.61
CA SER A 185 -21.01 4.61 20.18
C SER A 185 -20.08 3.40 20.35
N VAL A 186 -20.61 2.25 20.79
CA VAL A 186 -19.86 0.98 20.86
C VAL A 186 -19.43 0.55 19.46
N VAL A 187 -20.33 0.59 18.48
CA VAL A 187 -20.02 0.22 17.09
C VAL A 187 -18.93 1.12 16.50
N MET A 188 -19.01 2.44 16.70
CA MET A 188 -17.98 3.38 16.21
C MET A 188 -16.62 3.16 16.89
N THR A 189 -16.62 2.93 18.20
CA THR A 189 -15.39 2.65 18.97
C THR A 189 -14.75 1.34 18.48
N MET A 190 -15.54 0.28 18.34
CA MET A 190 -15.07 -1.02 17.85
C MET A 190 -14.61 -0.95 16.39
N ALA A 191 -15.29 -0.18 15.53
CA ALA A 191 -14.87 0.05 14.16
C ALA A 191 -13.52 0.78 14.09
N GLY A 192 -13.30 1.78 14.95
CA GLY A 192 -12.02 2.47 15.07
C GLY A 192 -10.90 1.53 15.52
N LEU A 193 -11.13 0.73 16.57
CA LEU A 193 -10.17 -0.27 17.03
C LEU A 193 -9.88 -1.32 15.95
N PHE A 194 -10.89 -1.82 15.25
CA PHE A 194 -10.71 -2.77 14.17
C PHE A 194 -9.83 -2.22 13.04
N GLN A 195 -10.01 -0.94 12.67
CA GLN A 195 -9.13 -0.26 11.70
C GLN A 195 -7.67 -0.12 12.18
N LEU A 196 -7.40 -0.07 13.49
CA LEU A 196 -6.02 -0.11 14.01
C LEU A 196 -5.34 -1.46 13.77
N PHE A 197 -6.09 -2.55 13.74
CA PHE A 197 -5.55 -3.89 13.57
C PHE A 197 -5.52 -4.34 12.10
N GLN A 198 -6.46 -3.87 11.29
CA GLN A 198 -6.54 -4.24 9.88
C GLN A 198 -5.52 -3.43 9.06
N LYS A 199 -4.36 -4.04 8.80
CA LYS A 199 -3.34 -3.46 7.92
C LYS A 199 -3.88 -3.31 6.51
N ASN A 200 -3.56 -2.19 5.89
CA ASN A 200 -3.91 -1.94 4.50
C ASN A 200 -3.06 -2.81 3.57
N ASP A 201 -3.61 -3.22 2.42
CA ASP A 201 -2.90 -4.01 1.41
C ASP A 201 -1.57 -3.36 1.00
N VAL A 202 -1.52 -2.02 0.90
CA VAL A 202 -0.28 -1.27 0.60
C VAL A 202 0.80 -1.49 1.67
N GLU A 203 0.41 -1.47 2.96
CA GLU A 203 1.34 -1.74 4.07
C GLU A 203 1.85 -3.20 4.03
N THR A 204 0.97 -4.13 3.69
CA THR A 204 1.30 -5.56 3.57
C THR A 204 2.26 -5.82 2.41
N GLN A 205 2.02 -5.20 1.25
CA GLN A 205 2.88 -5.33 0.07
C GLN A 205 4.26 -4.71 0.30
N TYR A 206 4.33 -3.52 0.91
CA TYR A 206 5.60 -2.90 1.27
C TYR A 206 6.39 -3.75 2.28
N ARG A 207 5.72 -4.29 3.30
CA ARG A 207 6.37 -5.15 4.29
C ARG A 207 6.89 -6.45 3.67
N SER A 208 6.11 -7.08 2.79
CA SER A 208 6.52 -8.28 2.05
C SER A 208 7.77 -7.99 1.19
N TYR A 209 7.80 -6.81 0.55
CA TYR A 209 8.97 -6.35 -0.19
C TYR A 209 10.19 -6.13 0.70
N GLU A 210 10.06 -5.46 1.85
CA GLU A 210 11.16 -5.24 2.79
C GLU A 210 11.71 -6.55 3.37
N GLU A 211 10.83 -7.49 3.74
CA GLU A 211 11.21 -8.80 4.26
C GLU A 211 11.99 -9.60 3.22
N TRP A 212 11.53 -9.61 1.97
CA TRP A 212 12.29 -10.20 0.87
C TRP A 212 13.64 -9.50 0.67
N LYS A 213 13.67 -8.16 0.62
CA LYS A 213 14.90 -7.39 0.40
C LYS A 213 15.95 -7.66 1.48
N LYS A 214 15.52 -7.80 2.74
CA LYS A 214 16.38 -8.19 3.86
C LYS A 214 16.99 -9.57 3.63
N ASN A 215 16.15 -10.56 3.33
CA ASN A 215 16.58 -11.95 3.09
C ASN A 215 17.50 -12.05 1.86
N HIS A 216 17.18 -11.33 0.79
CA HIS A 216 17.95 -11.35 -0.46
C HIS A 216 19.32 -10.70 -0.29
N ARG A 217 19.44 -9.61 0.48
CA ARG A 217 20.73 -9.03 0.87
C ARG A 217 21.57 -10.00 1.71
N THR A 218 20.94 -10.73 2.63
CA THR A 218 21.63 -11.74 3.44
C THR A 218 22.17 -12.87 2.58
N ILE A 219 21.40 -13.36 1.60
CA ILE A 219 21.82 -14.43 0.67
C ILE A 219 22.95 -13.98 -0.26
N VAL A 220 22.87 -12.76 -0.81
CA VAL A 220 23.94 -12.21 -1.65
C VAL A 220 25.23 -12.01 -0.86
N HIS A 221 25.15 -11.67 0.43
CA HIS A 221 26.32 -11.57 1.30
C HIS A 221 26.84 -12.93 1.80
N SER A 222 25.99 -13.95 2.00
CA SER A 222 26.45 -15.30 2.37
C SER A 222 27.09 -16.05 1.20
N ASN A 223 26.62 -15.78 -0.02
CA ASN A 223 27.17 -16.35 -1.25
C ASN A 223 28.33 -15.50 -1.81
N ALA A 224 28.67 -14.39 -1.14
CA ALA A 224 29.91 -13.69 -1.42
C ALA A 224 31.06 -14.58 -0.93
N PRO A 225 32.04 -14.94 -1.78
CA PRO A 225 33.18 -15.74 -1.37
C PRO A 225 33.86 -15.10 -0.16
N SER A 226 33.88 -15.81 0.95
CA SER A 226 34.59 -15.39 2.15
C SER A 226 36.08 -15.67 1.95
N ILE A 227 36.88 -14.61 2.04
CA ILE A 227 38.34 -14.72 1.99
C ILE A 227 38.81 -14.89 3.44
N SER A 228 39.25 -16.10 3.78
CA SER A 228 39.98 -16.35 5.02
C SER A 228 41.47 -16.38 4.73
N LEU A 229 42.23 -15.55 5.44
CA LEU A 229 43.68 -15.61 5.44
C LEU A 229 44.09 -16.72 6.41
N THR A 230 44.53 -17.85 5.86
CA THR A 230 45.18 -18.90 6.67
C THR A 230 46.69 -18.69 6.62
N PRO A 231 47.46 -19.18 7.63
CA PRO A 231 48.92 -19.08 7.63
C PRO A 231 49.58 -19.75 6.40
N GLU A 232 48.87 -20.63 5.71
CA GLU A 232 49.35 -21.39 4.55
C GLU A 232 49.04 -20.74 3.20
N GLY A 233 48.22 -19.68 3.16
CA GLY A 233 47.89 -18.96 1.93
C GLY A 233 46.48 -18.38 1.88
N LEU A 234 46.16 -17.77 0.74
CA LEU A 234 44.88 -17.11 0.48
C LEU A 234 43.89 -18.15 -0.09
N THR A 235 43.08 -18.74 0.77
CA THR A 235 42.05 -19.70 0.38
C THR A 235 40.72 -18.98 0.20
N ALA A 236 40.18 -19.02 -1.03
CA ALA A 236 38.82 -18.60 -1.32
C ALA A 236 37.90 -19.82 -1.21
N THR A 237 37.01 -19.82 -0.22
CA THR A 237 36.00 -20.88 -0.04
C THR A 237 34.70 -20.43 -0.69
N LEU A 238 34.27 -21.14 -1.73
CA LEU A 238 32.92 -21.03 -2.29
C LEU A 238 32.02 -22.02 -1.57
N PHE A 239 31.02 -21.52 -0.84
CA PHE A 239 29.94 -22.36 -0.33
C PHE A 239 28.90 -22.51 -1.44
N PHE A 240 28.73 -23.74 -1.93
CA PHE A 240 27.67 -24.12 -2.87
C PHE A 240 26.42 -24.57 -2.10
#